data_AF-A0A947FG32-F1
#
_entry.id   AF-A0A947FG32-F1
#
_cell.length_a   1.000
_cell.length_b   1.000
_cell.length_c   1.000
_cell.angle_alpha   90.00
_cell.angle_beta   90.00
_cell.angle_gamma   90.00
#
_symmetry.space_group_name_H-M   'P 1'
#
loop_
_entity.id
_entity.type
_entity.pdbx_description
1 polymer ?
#
loop_
_entity_poly.entity_id
_entity_poly.type
_entity_poly.pdbx_seq_one_letter_code
_entity_poly.pdbx_strand_id
1 'polypeptide(L)'
;MFAMKTSLQMAFASSLAMFILFSAQVSMGEDLSLPKPAYKGTITVEEALKARRTHRSFSARAVTLEQFSQMLWAAYGVTAKNFGLYLKTAPSAGALYPLDIYGVVGEKTVETLESGVYHYRPDDHSINLLKKGDLRVGLA
;
A
#
# COMPACT_ATOMS: atom_id res chain seq x y z
N MET A 1 -13.91 -50.65 -21.78
CA MET A 1 -14.03 -49.26 -22.26
C MET A 1 -14.83 -48.34 -21.32
N PHE A 2 -14.86 -48.63 -20.00
CA PHE A 2 -15.60 -47.81 -19.01
C PHE A 2 -14.64 -47.11 -18.01
N ALA A 3 -13.50 -47.73 -17.66
CA ALA A 3 -12.53 -47.20 -16.70
C ALA A 3 -11.68 -46.00 -17.19
N MET A 4 -11.61 -45.76 -18.50
CA MET A 4 -10.79 -44.67 -19.08
C MET A 4 -11.55 -43.33 -19.17
N LYS A 5 -12.88 -43.35 -19.03
CA LYS A 5 -13.70 -42.11 -18.99
C LYS A 5 -13.75 -41.48 -17.59
N THR A 6 -13.68 -42.29 -16.52
CA THR A 6 -13.71 -41.83 -15.12
C THR A 6 -12.40 -41.18 -14.67
N SER A 7 -11.27 -41.65 -15.18
CA SER A 7 -9.94 -41.09 -14.88
C SER A 7 -9.74 -39.69 -15.47
N LEU A 8 -10.29 -39.42 -16.65
CA LEU A 8 -10.22 -38.09 -17.29
C LEU A 8 -11.16 -37.07 -16.62
N GLN A 9 -12.34 -37.49 -16.13
CA GLN A 9 -13.25 -36.63 -15.37
C GLN A 9 -12.70 -36.26 -13.98
N MET A 10 -11.98 -37.17 -13.32
CA MET A 10 -11.36 -36.90 -12.01
C MET A 10 -10.20 -35.89 -12.11
N ALA A 11 -9.38 -35.96 -13.16
CA ALA A 11 -8.27 -35.00 -13.36
C ALA A 11 -8.75 -33.56 -13.63
N PHE A 12 -9.89 -33.40 -14.33
CA PHE A 12 -10.52 -32.10 -14.53
C PHE A 12 -11.15 -31.55 -13.25
N ALA A 13 -11.80 -32.41 -12.45
CA ALA A 13 -12.40 -32.00 -11.18
C ALA A 13 -11.33 -31.60 -10.13
N SER A 14 -10.18 -32.28 -10.11
CA SER A 14 -9.06 -31.93 -9.22
C SER A 14 -8.37 -30.63 -9.65
N SER A 15 -8.20 -30.39 -10.95
CA SER A 15 -7.64 -29.12 -11.46
C SER A 15 -8.57 -27.93 -11.19
N LEU A 16 -9.89 -28.14 -11.29
CA LEU A 16 -10.89 -27.10 -10.99
C LEU A 16 -10.97 -26.82 -9.48
N ALA A 17 -10.92 -27.86 -8.65
CA ALA A 17 -10.86 -27.71 -7.19
C ALA A 17 -9.58 -26.99 -6.73
N MET A 18 -8.44 -27.28 -7.37
CA MET A 18 -7.16 -26.62 -7.09
C MET A 18 -7.17 -25.15 -7.52
N PHE A 19 -7.83 -24.82 -8.64
CA PHE A 19 -8.02 -23.44 -9.10
C PHE A 19 -8.99 -22.65 -8.20
N ILE A 20 -10.08 -23.28 -7.74
CA ILE A 20 -11.04 -22.68 -6.81
C ILE A 20 -10.38 -22.43 -5.44
N LEU A 21 -9.59 -23.39 -4.93
CA LEU A 21 -8.79 -23.24 -3.71
C LEU A 21 -7.73 -22.14 -3.83
N PHE A 22 -7.15 -21.94 -5.02
CA PHE A 22 -6.20 -20.85 -5.29
C PHE A 22 -6.90 -19.49 -5.31
N SER A 23 -8.06 -19.38 -5.95
CA SER A 23 -8.84 -18.12 -5.96
C SER A 23 -9.38 -17.72 -4.59
N ALA A 24 -9.68 -18.69 -3.72
CA ALA A 24 -10.21 -18.44 -2.38
C ALA A 24 -9.16 -17.91 -1.38
N GLN A 25 -7.86 -17.98 -1.70
CA GLN A 25 -6.80 -17.42 -0.86
C GLN A 25 -6.44 -15.97 -1.17
N VAL A 26 -6.93 -15.39 -2.28
CA VAL A 26 -6.73 -13.97 -2.57
C VAL A 26 -7.85 -13.16 -1.90
N SER A 27 -7.76 -13.04 -0.58
CA SER A 27 -8.43 -11.94 0.12
C SER A 27 -7.69 -10.66 -0.26
N MET A 28 -8.17 -9.96 -1.30
CA MET A 28 -7.86 -8.54 -1.40
C MET A 28 -8.52 -7.88 -0.20
N GLY A 29 -7.74 -7.34 0.73
CA GLY A 29 -8.31 -6.50 1.79
C GLY A 29 -9.15 -5.39 1.14
N GLU A 30 -10.23 -4.94 1.79
CA GLU A 30 -10.94 -3.77 1.26
C GLU A 30 -10.02 -2.56 1.26
N ASP A 31 -10.12 -1.75 0.20
CA ASP A 31 -9.33 -0.55 0.06
C ASP A 31 -9.86 0.54 0.99
N LEU A 32 -9.01 1.02 1.87
CA LEU A 32 -9.33 2.13 2.74
C LEU A 32 -8.95 3.44 2.04
N SER A 33 -9.94 4.25 1.73
CA SER A 33 -9.73 5.61 1.21
C SER A 33 -9.06 6.48 2.27
N LEU A 34 -8.03 7.22 1.86
CA LEU A 34 -7.30 8.11 2.76
C LEU A 34 -7.91 9.53 2.77
N PRO A 35 -7.79 10.26 3.90
CA PRO A 35 -8.10 11.69 3.93
C PRO A 35 -7.29 12.44 2.87
N LYS A 36 -7.93 13.34 2.12
CA LYS A 36 -7.25 14.11 1.06
C LYS A 36 -6.04 14.86 1.60
N PRO A 37 -4.92 14.90 0.85
CA PRO A 37 -3.72 15.60 1.28
C PRO A 37 -3.91 17.12 1.20
N ALA A 38 -3.21 17.84 2.07
CA ALA A 38 -3.08 19.28 1.99
C ALA A 38 -1.96 19.65 1.00
N TYR A 39 -2.30 20.51 0.05
CA TYR A 39 -1.35 21.00 -0.97
C TYR A 39 -0.64 22.31 -0.56
N LYS A 40 -1.06 22.92 0.55
CA LYS A 40 -0.44 24.12 1.11
C LYS A 40 0.15 23.79 2.48
N GLY A 41 1.47 23.87 2.59
CA GLY A 41 2.19 23.67 3.85
C GLY A 41 2.08 24.85 4.80
N THR A 42 2.45 24.62 6.05
CA THR A 42 2.56 25.65 7.11
C THR A 42 3.94 26.28 7.19
N ILE A 43 4.94 25.68 6.54
CA ILE A 43 6.31 26.16 6.42
C ILE A 43 6.71 26.21 4.95
N THR A 44 7.72 27.01 4.65
CA THR A 44 8.34 27.09 3.32
C THR A 44 9.21 25.86 3.02
N VAL A 45 9.54 25.65 1.75
CA VAL A 45 10.46 24.57 1.34
C VAL A 45 11.86 24.83 1.91
N GLU A 46 12.29 26.08 1.93
CA GLU A 46 13.58 26.53 2.46
C GLU A 46 13.71 26.22 3.96
N GLU A 47 12.66 26.49 4.74
CA GLU A 47 12.63 26.14 6.17
C GLU A 47 12.69 24.63 6.39
N ALA A 48 11.92 23.85 5.60
CA ALA A 48 11.94 22.40 5.68
C ALA A 48 13.33 21.83 5.37
N LEU A 49 13.99 22.33 4.33
CA LEU A 49 15.35 21.93 3.95
C LEU A 49 16.37 22.28 5.04
N LYS A 50 16.30 23.49 5.61
CA LYS A 50 17.18 23.93 6.70
C LYS A 50 17.02 23.08 7.96
N ALA A 51 15.77 22.75 8.30
CA ALA A 51 15.42 21.99 9.51
C ALA A 51 15.62 20.47 9.38
N ARG A 52 15.73 19.93 8.16
CA ARG A 52 15.80 18.48 7.91
C ARG A 52 16.94 17.81 8.70
N ARG A 53 16.60 16.85 9.55
CA ARG A 53 17.55 15.99 10.27
C ARG A 53 17.09 14.54 10.22
N THR A 54 18.02 13.61 10.42
CA THR A 54 17.70 12.19 10.56
C THR A 54 17.44 11.89 12.04
N HIS A 55 16.22 11.53 12.38
CA HIS A 55 15.83 11.12 13.73
C HIS A 55 15.66 9.60 13.80
N ARG A 56 16.12 8.99 14.89
CA ARG A 56 16.01 7.54 15.16
C ARG A 56 15.31 7.24 16.49
N SER A 57 14.94 8.28 17.23
CA SER A 57 14.19 8.19 18.48
C SER A 57 12.83 8.83 18.25
N PHE A 58 11.76 8.07 18.49
CA PHE A 58 10.38 8.49 18.23
C PHE A 58 9.57 8.46 19.52
N SER A 59 8.60 9.37 19.65
CA SER A 59 7.64 9.31 20.75
C SER A 59 6.68 8.13 20.56
N ALA A 60 6.10 7.63 21.65
CA ALA A 60 5.03 6.62 21.60
C ALA A 60 3.67 7.17 21.11
N ARG A 61 3.59 8.45 20.73
CA ARG A 61 2.37 9.07 20.21
C ARG A 61 2.07 8.52 18.81
N ALA A 62 0.84 8.06 18.60
CA ALA A 62 0.36 7.67 17.29
C ALA A 62 0.37 8.88 16.33
N VAL A 63 0.61 8.60 15.05
CA VAL A 63 0.43 9.54 13.94
C VAL A 63 -1.04 9.52 13.53
N THR A 64 -1.64 10.67 13.23
CA THR A 64 -3.04 10.70 12.78
C THR A 64 -3.18 10.11 11.38
N LEU A 65 -4.40 9.70 10.99
CA LEU A 65 -4.64 9.17 9.65
C LEU A 65 -4.35 10.23 8.57
N GLU A 66 -4.61 11.51 8.83
CA GLU A 66 -4.30 12.63 7.94
C GLU A 66 -2.79 12.81 7.78
N GLN A 67 -2.01 12.71 8.86
CA GLN A 67 -0.56 12.79 8.81
C GLN A 67 0.04 11.60 8.03
N PHE A 68 -0.47 10.39 8.28
CA PHE A 68 -0.07 9.20 7.53
C PHE A 68 -0.39 9.34 6.04
N SER A 69 -1.62 9.78 5.71
CA SER A 69 -2.04 10.10 4.34
C SER A 69 -1.12 11.13 3.67
N GLN A 70 -0.84 12.22 4.38
CA GLN A 70 0.02 13.30 3.87
C GLN A 70 1.43 12.78 3.55
N MET A 71 2.00 11.91 4.39
CA MET A 71 3.31 11.32 4.15
C MET A 71 3.32 10.43 2.90
N LEU A 72 2.30 9.58 2.72
CA LEU A 72 2.18 8.72 1.53
C LEU A 72 2.03 9.53 0.24
N TRP A 73 1.17 10.56 0.26
CA TRP A 73 1.02 11.45 -0.88
C TRP A 73 2.30 12.24 -1.17
N ALA A 74 2.96 12.81 -0.15
CA ALA A 74 4.20 13.54 -0.35
C ALA A 74 5.29 12.65 -0.98
N ALA A 75 5.37 11.38 -0.56
CA ALA A 75 6.37 10.44 -1.04
C ALA A 75 6.15 10.01 -2.51
N TYR A 76 4.91 9.71 -2.91
CA TYR A 76 4.65 9.17 -4.26
C TYR A 76 3.20 9.36 -4.78
N GLY A 77 2.51 10.37 -4.28
CA GLY A 77 1.13 10.68 -4.68
C GLY A 77 1.01 11.30 -6.06
N VAL A 78 -0.19 11.27 -6.63
CA VAL A 78 -0.50 11.87 -7.93
C VAL A 78 -0.63 13.40 -7.79
N THR A 79 -0.02 14.14 -8.73
CA THR A 79 -0.06 15.60 -8.82
C THR A 79 -0.85 16.09 -10.04
N ALA A 80 -0.89 15.31 -11.11
CA ALA A 80 -1.65 15.60 -12.31
C ALA A 80 -1.92 14.34 -13.12
N LYS A 81 -2.85 14.43 -14.07
CA LYS A 81 -3.08 13.42 -15.10
C LYS A 81 -2.87 14.05 -16.46
N ASN A 82 -1.96 13.50 -17.27
CA ASN A 82 -1.67 14.02 -18.60
C ASN A 82 -1.53 12.89 -19.61
N PHE A 83 -2.18 13.00 -20.77
CA PHE A 83 -2.19 11.97 -21.82
C PHE A 83 -2.47 10.54 -21.30
N GLY A 84 -3.34 10.40 -20.30
CA GLY A 84 -3.67 9.10 -19.70
C GLY A 84 -2.68 8.59 -18.65
N LEU A 85 -1.57 9.30 -18.40
CA LEU A 85 -0.57 8.97 -17.39
C LEU A 85 -0.78 9.78 -16.11
N TYR A 86 -0.57 9.14 -14.95
CA TYR A 86 -0.49 9.82 -13.67
C TYR A 86 0.91 10.38 -13.45
N LEU A 87 1.02 11.68 -13.24
CA LEU A 87 2.26 12.33 -12.81
C LEU A 87 2.32 12.29 -11.28
N LYS A 88 3.49 11.96 -10.72
CA LYS A 88 3.67 11.81 -9.27
C LYS A 88 4.49 12.94 -8.65
N THR A 89 4.45 13.04 -7.32
CA THR A 89 5.27 14.00 -6.56
C THR A 89 6.77 13.78 -6.75
N ALA A 90 7.20 12.54 -6.99
CA ALA A 90 8.57 12.19 -7.34
C ALA A 90 8.76 12.08 -8.87
N PRO A 91 9.82 12.65 -9.46
CA PRO A 91 10.13 12.46 -10.87
C PRO A 91 10.62 11.03 -11.15
N SER A 92 10.39 10.54 -12.36
CA SER A 92 10.81 9.20 -12.79
C SER A 92 11.18 9.17 -14.27
N ALA A 93 12.23 8.42 -14.62
CA ALA A 93 12.68 8.29 -16.00
C ALA A 93 11.56 7.68 -16.87
N GLY A 94 11.22 8.39 -17.96
CA GLY A 94 10.17 7.97 -18.89
C GLY A 94 8.76 7.91 -18.29
N ALA A 95 8.51 8.50 -17.12
CA ALA A 95 7.24 8.37 -16.39
C ALA A 95 6.84 6.91 -16.13
N LEU A 96 7.81 6.01 -15.99
CA LEU A 96 7.57 4.57 -15.76
C LEU A 96 7.16 4.28 -14.31
N TYR A 97 7.56 5.15 -13.37
CA TYR A 97 7.18 5.08 -11.96
C TYR A 97 7.33 3.68 -11.31
N PRO A 98 8.53 3.04 -11.37
CA PRO A 98 8.71 1.64 -10.99
C PRO A 98 8.68 1.35 -9.49
N LEU A 99 8.56 2.38 -8.64
CA LEU A 99 8.52 2.22 -7.18
C LEU A 99 7.09 2.02 -6.69
N ASP A 100 6.95 1.26 -5.61
CA ASP A 100 5.73 1.14 -4.82
C ASP A 100 6.00 1.51 -3.36
N ILE A 101 4.98 1.99 -2.65
CA ILE A 101 5.08 2.34 -1.24
C ILE A 101 4.29 1.35 -0.39
N TYR A 102 4.99 0.78 0.60
CA TYR A 102 4.41 -0.07 1.62
C TYR A 102 4.58 0.59 3.00
N GLY A 103 3.48 0.78 3.72
CA GLY A 103 3.48 1.22 5.11
C GLY A 103 3.41 0.02 6.04
N VAL A 104 4.44 -0.18 6.87
CA VAL A 104 4.43 -1.21 7.91
C VAL A 104 4.01 -0.57 9.22
N VAL A 105 2.71 -0.64 9.49
CA VAL A 105 2.05 -0.03 10.63
C VAL A 105 2.13 -0.99 11.82
N GLY A 106 2.70 -0.52 12.92
CA GLY A 106 2.73 -1.26 14.17
C GLY A 106 1.54 -0.98 15.07
N GLU A 107 1.45 -1.70 16.18
CA GLU A 107 0.37 -1.50 17.15
C GLU A 107 0.34 -0.06 17.66
N LYS A 108 -0.83 0.59 17.53
CA LYS A 108 -1.09 1.96 18.03
C LYS A 108 -0.11 3.01 17.48
N THR A 109 0.44 2.80 16.28
CA THR A 109 1.38 3.75 15.65
C THR A 109 0.71 4.72 14.70
N VAL A 110 -0.38 4.31 14.07
CA VAL A 110 -1.25 5.17 13.26
C VAL A 110 -2.65 5.06 13.84
N GLU A 111 -3.32 6.19 14.04
CA GLU A 111 -4.70 6.20 14.52
C GLU A 111 -5.62 5.46 13.55
N THR A 112 -6.64 4.79 14.08
CA THR A 112 -7.70 4.05 13.35
C THR A 112 -7.25 2.87 12.48
N LEU A 113 -5.94 2.68 12.26
CA LEU A 113 -5.40 1.53 11.54
C LEU A 113 -4.99 0.39 12.48
N GLU A 114 -5.33 -0.83 12.08
CA GLU A 114 -4.78 -2.04 12.69
C GLU A 114 -3.28 -2.18 12.35
N SER A 115 -2.53 -2.93 13.15
CA SER A 115 -1.16 -3.27 12.79
C SER A 115 -1.14 -4.15 11.53
N GLY A 116 -0.29 -3.82 10.57
CA GLY A 116 -0.19 -4.57 9.32
C GLY A 116 0.72 -3.93 8.29
N VAL A 117 0.85 -4.62 7.15
CA VAL A 117 1.51 -4.13 5.95
C VAL A 117 0.45 -3.64 4.98
N TYR A 118 0.52 -2.35 4.68
CA TYR A 118 -0.39 -1.65 3.79
C TYR A 118 0.31 -1.26 2.50
N HIS A 119 -0.28 -1.57 1.35
CA HIS A 119 0.18 -1.08 0.05
C HIS A 119 -0.55 0.22 -0.30
N TYR A 120 0.19 1.29 -0.58
CA TYR A 120 -0.38 2.57 -0.98
C TYR A 120 -0.70 2.57 -2.47
N ARG A 121 -1.95 2.90 -2.81
CA ARG A 121 -2.41 3.08 -4.19
C ARG A 121 -2.55 4.56 -4.49
N PRO A 122 -1.57 5.16 -5.20
CA PRO A 122 -1.57 6.60 -5.43
C PRO A 122 -2.72 7.06 -6.33
N ASP A 123 -3.18 6.22 -7.26
CA ASP A 123 -4.19 6.54 -8.26
C ASP A 123 -5.57 6.83 -7.64
N ASP A 124 -5.92 6.05 -6.61
CA ASP A 124 -7.17 6.20 -5.84
C ASP A 124 -6.97 6.97 -4.52
N HIS A 125 -5.71 7.28 -4.18
CA HIS A 125 -5.31 7.79 -2.88
C HIS A 125 -5.89 6.94 -1.73
N SER A 126 -5.55 5.65 -1.75
CA SER A 126 -6.05 4.64 -0.79
C SER A 126 -4.94 3.69 -0.33
N ILE A 127 -5.23 2.89 0.69
CA ILE A 127 -4.35 1.81 1.13
C ILE A 127 -5.06 0.47 1.12
N ASN A 128 -4.33 -0.57 0.74
CA ASN A 128 -4.78 -1.96 0.77
C ASN A 128 -4.03 -2.73 1.85
N LEU A 129 -4.74 -3.38 2.78
CA LEU A 129 -4.11 -4.23 3.79
C LEU A 129 -3.71 -5.58 3.18
N LEU A 130 -2.40 -5.84 3.10
CA LEU A 130 -1.85 -7.07 2.55
C LEU A 130 -1.61 -8.15 3.61
N LYS A 131 -1.22 -7.73 4.81
CA LYS A 131 -0.89 -8.66 5.90
C LYS A 131 -1.15 -8.03 7.25
N LYS A 132 -1.88 -8.73 8.12
CA LYS A 132 -2.12 -8.31 9.51
C LYS A 132 -0.92 -8.60 10.41
N GLY A 133 -0.80 -7.80 11.48
CA GLY A 133 0.17 -7.95 12.55
C GLY A 133 1.31 -6.92 12.51
N ASP A 134 1.93 -6.69 13.65
CA ASP A 134 3.11 -5.83 13.75
C ASP A 134 4.36 -6.58 13.27
N LEU A 135 4.82 -6.25 12.07
CA LEU A 135 5.97 -6.91 11.43
C LEU A 135 7.25 -6.07 11.46
N ARG A 136 7.27 -4.98 12.22
CA ARG A 136 8.42 -4.05 12.23
C ARG A 136 9.70 -4.69 12.77
N VAL A 137 9.58 -5.65 13.69
CA VAL A 137 10.72 -6.39 14.26
C VAL A 137 11.51 -7.13 13.17
N GLY A 138 10.85 -7.63 12.13
CA GLY A 138 11.51 -8.34 11.03
C GLY A 138 12.25 -7.43 10.04
N LEU A 139 12.18 -6.11 10.23
CA LEU A 139 12.83 -5.10 9.37
C LEU A 139 13.96 -4.34 10.09
N ALA A 140 14.18 -4.63 11.38
CA ALA A 140 15.13 -3.95 12.25
C ALA A 140 16.55 -4.52 12.14
#